data_AF-A0A2V8KW93-F1
#
_entry.id   AF-A0A2V8KW93-F1
#
_cell.length_a   1.000
_cell.length_b   1.000
_cell.length_c   1.000
_cell.angle_alpha   90.00
_cell.angle_beta   90.00
_cell.angle_gamma   90.00
#
_symmetry.space_group_name_H-M   'P 1'
#
loop_
_entity.id
_entity.type
_entity.pdbx_description
1 polymer ?
#
loop_
_entity_poly.entity_id
_entity_poly.type
_entity_poly.pdbx_seq_one_letter_code
_entity_poly.pdbx_strand_id
1 'polypeptide(L)'
;KVIYVDGDLNIGGNETGYGILVVTGKLTMQGNFTWKGLVFVVGEGWAELGGGGGGQIVGSVFISKIWDNYTDHTLLPTLGSPHIQWNGGGTNYIQYDHCWADDMMNNVPFTPPPSTKPLKTLSFRILPY
;
A
#
# COMPACT_ATOMS: atom_id res chain seq x y z
N LYS A 1 -3.11 14.21 -2.71
CA LYS A 1 -3.96 13.71 -3.83
C LYS A 1 -4.21 12.23 -3.62
N VAL A 2 -5.44 11.76 -3.84
CA VAL A 2 -5.79 10.34 -3.80
C VAL A 2 -5.82 9.80 -5.23
N ILE A 3 -5.15 8.68 -5.45
CA ILE A 3 -5.17 7.91 -6.68
C ILE A 3 -5.84 6.58 -6.36
N TYR A 4 -7.05 6.40 -6.88
CA TYR A 4 -7.83 5.19 -6.70
C TYR A 4 -7.81 4.39 -8.00
N VAL A 5 -7.39 3.14 -7.90
CA VAL A 5 -7.39 2.18 -9.00
C VAL A 5 -8.30 1.02 -8.60
N ASP A 6 -9.44 0.95 -9.28
CA ASP A 6 -10.30 -0.22 -9.22
C ASP A 6 -9.78 -1.28 -10.19
N GLY A 7 -9.01 -2.23 -9.66
CA GLY A 7 -8.37 -3.30 -10.41
C GLY A 7 -6.86 -3.37 -10.27
N ASP A 8 -6.25 -4.10 -11.20
CA ASP A 8 -4.81 -4.33 -11.21
C ASP A 8 -4.06 -3.08 -11.66
N LEU A 9 -2.95 -2.79 -10.97
CA LEU A 9 -2.08 -1.68 -11.27
C LEU A 9 -0.66 -2.16 -11.51
N ASN A 10 -0.18 -1.98 -12.75
CA ASN A 10 1.21 -2.21 -13.13
C ASN A 10 1.92 -0.87 -13.33
N ILE A 11 2.90 -0.58 -12.47
CA ILE A 11 3.71 0.66 -12.55
C ILE A 11 5.17 0.28 -12.68
N GLY A 12 5.89 0.97 -13.56
CA GLY A 12 7.34 0.84 -13.61
C GLY A 12 8.03 2.01 -14.28
N GLY A 13 9.33 1.84 -14.54
CA GLY A 13 10.19 2.89 -15.08
C GLY A 13 11.09 3.51 -14.01
N ASN A 14 11.36 4.81 -14.13
CA ASN A 14 12.30 5.55 -13.28
C ASN A 14 11.69 6.82 -12.67
N GLU A 15 10.36 6.81 -12.53
CA GLU A 15 9.59 7.98 -12.10
C GLU A 15 9.33 7.98 -10.59
N THR A 16 8.95 9.14 -10.06
CA THR A 16 8.49 9.30 -8.67
C THR A 16 7.03 9.72 -8.62
N GLY A 17 6.20 8.90 -7.98
CA GLY A 17 4.80 9.22 -7.67
C GLY A 17 4.63 9.77 -6.24
N TYR A 18 3.52 10.50 -6.04
CA TYR A 18 3.18 11.12 -4.76
C TYR A 18 1.69 10.98 -4.47
N GLY A 19 1.35 10.71 -3.21
CA GLY A 19 -0.01 10.79 -2.71
C GLY A 19 -0.46 9.55 -1.96
N ILE A 20 -1.77 9.40 -1.87
CA ILE A 20 -2.42 8.19 -1.38
C ILE A 20 -2.74 7.33 -2.59
N LEU A 21 -2.12 6.17 -2.70
CA LEU A 21 -2.42 5.17 -3.71
C LEU A 21 -3.33 4.12 -3.10
N VAL A 22 -4.45 3.83 -3.75
CA VAL A 22 -5.39 2.78 -3.37
C VAL A 22 -5.58 1.85 -4.57
N VAL A 23 -5.35 0.56 -4.39
CA VAL A 23 -5.47 -0.48 -5.41
C VAL A 23 -6.34 -1.60 -4.85
N THR A 24 -7.37 -2.00 -5.59
CA THR A 24 -8.29 -3.07 -5.17
C THR A 24 -7.88 -4.46 -5.70
N GLY A 25 -7.22 -4.51 -6.86
CA GLY A 25 -6.63 -5.73 -7.42
C GLY A 25 -5.17 -5.94 -7.00
N LYS A 26 -4.38 -6.47 -7.91
CA LYS A 26 -2.94 -6.67 -7.75
C LYS A 26 -2.15 -5.39 -8.00
N LEU A 27 -1.30 -5.00 -7.05
CA LEU A 27 -0.28 -3.97 -7.27
C LEU A 27 1.03 -4.62 -7.72
N THR A 28 1.52 -4.24 -8.90
CA THR A 28 2.84 -4.64 -9.39
C THR A 28 3.70 -3.39 -9.64
N MET A 29 4.75 -3.22 -8.86
CA MET A 29 5.76 -2.17 -9.06
C MET A 29 7.05 -2.78 -9.58
N GLN A 30 7.58 -2.25 -10.68
CA GLN A 30 8.78 -2.75 -11.36
C GLN A 30 9.79 -1.62 -11.66
N GLY A 31 11.06 -1.97 -11.84
CA GLY A 31 12.11 -1.01 -12.20
C GLY A 31 12.61 -0.17 -11.03
N ASN A 32 12.90 1.11 -11.27
CA ASN A 32 13.43 2.06 -10.29
C ASN A 32 12.34 3.06 -9.82
N PHE A 33 11.08 2.62 -9.82
CA PHE A 33 9.95 3.48 -9.47
C PHE A 33 9.93 3.80 -7.97
N THR A 34 9.69 5.07 -7.64
CA THR A 34 9.60 5.55 -6.25
C THR A 34 8.19 6.06 -5.96
N TRP A 35 7.66 5.75 -4.79
CA TRP A 35 6.41 6.31 -4.28
C TRP A 35 6.63 7.05 -2.97
N LYS A 36 6.13 8.28 -2.87
CA LYS A 36 6.12 9.06 -1.63
C LYS A 36 4.69 9.27 -1.14
N GLY A 37 4.35 8.62 -0.05
CA GLY A 37 3.05 8.68 0.57
C GLY A 37 2.50 7.32 0.98
N LEU A 38 1.18 7.25 1.05
CA LEU A 38 0.45 6.08 1.53
C LEU A 38 0.15 5.13 0.37
N VAL A 39 0.30 3.83 0.60
CA VAL A 39 -0.05 2.78 -0.35
C VAL A 39 -0.99 1.80 0.33
N PHE A 40 -2.21 1.71 -0.18
CA PHE A 40 -3.24 0.77 0.25
C PHE A 40 -3.50 -0.24 -0.86
N VAL A 41 -3.25 -1.52 -0.60
CA VAL A 41 -3.62 -2.63 -1.47
C VAL A 41 -4.70 -3.42 -0.74
N VAL A 42 -5.96 -3.08 -0.97
CA VAL A 42 -7.11 -3.56 -0.20
C VAL A 42 -8.18 -4.10 -1.13
N GLY A 43 -8.40 -5.41 -1.08
CA GLY A 43 -9.28 -6.12 -2.00
C GLY A 43 -8.77 -7.54 -2.18
N GLU A 44 -8.12 -7.82 -3.31
CA GLU A 44 -7.40 -9.08 -3.52
C GLU A 44 -6.20 -9.24 -2.57
N GLY A 45 -5.59 -8.12 -2.16
CA GLY A 45 -4.53 -8.08 -1.16
C GLY A 45 -3.19 -8.62 -1.67
N TRP A 46 -2.87 -8.39 -2.95
CA TRP A 46 -1.66 -8.89 -3.61
C TRP A 46 -0.74 -7.75 -4.04
N ALA A 47 0.51 -7.77 -3.58
CA ALA A 47 1.55 -6.83 -3.99
C ALA A 47 2.81 -7.56 -4.49
N GLU A 48 3.29 -7.16 -5.66
CA GLU A 48 4.54 -7.60 -6.28
C GLU A 48 5.47 -6.40 -6.45
N LEU A 49 6.56 -6.39 -5.68
CA LEU A 49 7.57 -5.35 -5.73
C LEU A 49 8.83 -5.95 -6.37
N GLY A 50 9.24 -5.42 -7.52
CA GLY A 50 10.36 -5.96 -8.27
C GLY A 50 11.13 -4.92 -9.06
N GLY A 51 12.15 -5.37 -9.78
CA GLY A 51 13.04 -4.51 -10.57
C GLY A 51 14.47 -4.40 -10.03
N GLY A 52 15.35 -3.83 -10.85
CA GLY A 52 16.71 -3.46 -10.45
C GLY A 52 16.81 -1.95 -10.26
N GLY A 53 17.43 -1.49 -9.17
CA GLY A 53 17.58 -0.06 -8.88
C GLY A 53 17.66 0.26 -7.39
N GLY A 54 17.28 1.49 -7.04
CA GLY A 54 17.10 1.98 -5.67
C GLY A 54 15.71 2.61 -5.48
N GLY A 55 14.70 2.08 -6.17
CA GLY A 55 13.31 2.56 -6.09
C GLY A 55 12.75 2.28 -4.70
N GLN A 56 12.05 3.25 -4.13
CA GLN A 56 11.64 3.21 -2.72
C GLN A 56 10.18 3.54 -2.54
N ILE A 57 9.58 2.98 -1.50
CA ILE A 57 8.32 3.49 -0.97
C ILE A 57 8.66 4.24 0.32
N VAL A 58 8.39 5.55 0.35
CA VAL A 58 8.60 6.40 1.53
C VAL A 58 7.24 6.88 2.03
N GLY A 59 6.81 6.42 3.20
CA GLY A 59 5.49 6.71 3.75
C GLY A 59 4.95 5.52 4.52
N SER A 60 3.83 4.94 4.10
CA SER A 60 3.33 3.70 4.72
C SER A 60 2.65 2.78 3.71
N VAL A 61 2.77 1.47 3.94
CA VAL A 61 2.18 0.44 3.09
C VAL A 61 1.23 -0.41 3.93
N PHE A 62 0.00 -0.57 3.45
CA PHE A 62 -1.02 -1.41 4.07
C PHE A 62 -1.60 -2.36 3.02
N ILE A 63 -1.51 -3.66 3.28
CA ILE A 63 -1.98 -4.71 2.36
C ILE A 63 -2.98 -5.57 3.11
N SER A 64 -4.19 -5.73 2.56
CA SER A 64 -5.26 -6.50 3.16
C SER A 64 -6.06 -7.25 2.11
N LYS A 65 -6.26 -8.56 2.36
CA LYS A 65 -7.11 -9.41 1.54
C LYS A 65 -8.50 -9.49 2.17
N ILE A 66 -9.46 -8.84 1.52
CA ILE A 66 -10.88 -8.84 1.92
C ILE A 66 -11.76 -9.62 0.94
N TRP A 67 -11.29 -9.82 -0.29
CA TRP A 67 -11.96 -10.61 -1.31
C TRP A 67 -11.20 -11.89 -1.64
N ASP A 68 -11.92 -12.89 -2.14
CA ASP A 68 -11.34 -14.11 -2.68
C ASP A 68 -10.40 -13.80 -3.86
N ASN A 69 -10.85 -12.97 -4.80
CA ASN A 69 -10.10 -12.45 -5.92
C ASN A 69 -10.72 -11.12 -6.42
N TYR A 70 -10.00 -10.36 -7.25
CA TYR A 70 -10.51 -9.11 -7.83
C TYR A 70 -11.68 -9.31 -8.81
N THR A 71 -11.81 -10.46 -9.46
CA THR A 71 -12.86 -10.66 -10.47
C THR A 71 -14.23 -10.90 -9.83
N ASP A 72 -14.31 -11.75 -8.81
CA ASP A 72 -15.58 -12.17 -8.20
C ASP A 72 -16.01 -11.28 -7.03
N HIS A 73 -15.08 -10.52 -6.43
CA HIS A 73 -15.34 -9.61 -5.31
C HIS A 73 -16.09 -10.26 -4.13
N THR A 74 -15.90 -11.57 -3.92
CA THR A 74 -16.61 -12.27 -2.85
C THR A 74 -15.97 -11.91 -1.52
N LEU A 75 -16.71 -11.21 -0.66
CA LEU A 75 -16.24 -10.82 0.67
C LEU A 75 -15.94 -12.04 1.52
N LEU A 76 -14.71 -12.12 2.03
CA LEU A 76 -14.28 -13.19 2.91
C LEU A 76 -14.94 -13.04 4.29
N PRO A 77 -15.34 -14.16 4.93
CA PRO A 77 -15.96 -14.13 6.27
C PRO A 77 -14.99 -13.64 7.36
N THR A 78 -13.68 -13.73 7.11
CA THR A 78 -12.60 -13.19 7.93
C THR A 78 -11.52 -12.62 7.02
N LEU A 79 -10.70 -11.69 7.52
CA LEU A 79 -9.55 -11.17 6.75
C LEU A 79 -8.67 -12.33 6.27
N GLY A 80 -8.42 -12.38 4.96
CA GLY A 80 -7.54 -13.35 4.34
C GLY A 80 -6.06 -13.01 4.56
N SER A 81 -5.18 -13.95 4.21
CA SER A 81 -3.74 -13.70 4.21
C SER A 81 -3.35 -12.81 3.03
N PRO A 82 -2.81 -11.61 3.26
CA PRO A 82 -2.26 -10.79 2.17
C PRO A 82 -1.02 -11.46 1.59
N HIS A 83 -0.78 -11.23 0.30
CA HIS A 83 0.39 -11.72 -0.40
C HIS A 83 1.32 -10.54 -0.73
N ILE A 84 2.58 -10.65 -0.30
CA ILE A 84 3.65 -9.74 -0.70
C ILE A 84 4.80 -10.56 -1.26
N GLN A 85 5.18 -10.23 -2.49
CA GLN A 85 6.34 -10.80 -3.15
C GLN A 85 7.34 -9.69 -3.46
N TRP A 86 8.61 -9.93 -3.11
CA TRP A 86 9.71 -9.04 -3.43
C TRP A 86 10.72 -9.75 -4.32
N ASN A 87 10.79 -9.36 -5.59
CA ASN A 87 11.61 -9.99 -6.61
C ASN A 87 12.35 -8.91 -7.42
N GLY A 88 13.47 -8.45 -6.85
CA GLY A 88 14.30 -7.39 -7.42
C GLY A 88 15.66 -7.30 -6.74
N GLY A 89 16.65 -6.73 -7.43
CA GLY A 89 18.02 -6.50 -6.92
C GLY A 89 18.28 -5.00 -6.67
N GLY A 90 19.40 -4.67 -6.03
CA GLY A 90 19.78 -3.29 -5.71
C GLY A 90 19.40 -2.84 -4.29
N THR A 91 19.16 -1.55 -4.08
CA THR A 91 18.98 -0.94 -2.75
C THR A 91 17.55 -0.47 -2.50
N ASN A 92 16.57 -1.24 -2.98
CA ASN A 92 15.14 -0.95 -2.85
C ASN A 92 14.68 -1.22 -1.41
N TYR A 93 13.82 -0.38 -0.84
CA TYR A 93 13.24 -0.60 0.48
C TYR A 93 11.92 0.15 0.70
N ILE A 94 11.21 -0.23 1.76
CA ILE A 94 10.09 0.54 2.31
C ILE A 94 10.61 1.30 3.53
N GLN A 95 10.53 2.62 3.49
CA GLN A 95 10.85 3.49 4.62
C GLN A 95 9.57 4.08 5.18
N TYR A 96 9.32 3.81 6.46
CA TYR A 96 8.22 4.43 7.16
C TYR A 96 8.47 5.93 7.37
N ASP A 97 7.48 6.76 7.04
CA ASP A 97 7.49 8.20 7.31
C ASP A 97 6.12 8.65 7.84
N HIS A 98 6.08 9.02 9.12
CA HIS A 98 4.85 9.45 9.79
C HIS A 98 4.38 10.83 9.33
N CYS A 99 5.28 11.74 8.94
CA CYS A 99 4.89 13.07 8.47
C CYS A 99 4.08 12.96 7.18
N TRP A 100 4.53 12.12 6.26
CA TRP A 100 3.77 11.83 5.03
C TRP A 100 2.43 11.14 5.34
N ALA A 101 2.41 10.20 6.29
CA ALA A 101 1.19 9.49 6.65
C ALA A 101 0.14 10.44 7.25
N ASP A 102 0.54 11.25 8.23
CA ASP A 102 -0.35 12.17 8.94
C ASP A 102 -0.81 13.32 8.04
N ASP A 103 0.11 13.96 7.31
CA ASP A 103 -0.22 15.08 6.43
C ASP A 103 -1.14 14.64 5.29
N MET A 104 -0.89 13.48 4.68
CA MET A 104 -1.75 13.01 3.59
C MET A 104 -3.14 12.59 4.08
N MET A 105 -3.26 11.90 5.21
CA MET A 105 -4.56 11.52 5.77
C MET A 105 -5.38 12.72 6.22
N ASN A 106 -4.74 13.76 6.78
CA ASN A 106 -5.40 15.02 7.15
C ASN A 106 -6.00 15.75 5.94
N ASN A 107 -5.40 15.57 4.76
CA ASN A 107 -5.87 16.14 3.50
C ASN A 107 -6.98 15.31 2.82
N VAL A 108 -7.42 14.18 3.40
CA VAL A 108 -8.57 13.41 2.89
C VAL A 108 -9.86 13.99 3.47
N PRO A 109 -10.78 14.52 2.64
CA PRO A 109 -12.05 15.06 3.12
C PRO A 109 -13.01 13.92 3.46
N PHE A 110 -12.87 13.35 4.65
CA PHE A 110 -13.82 12.37 5.19
C PHE A 110 -15.14 13.04 5.53
N THR A 111 -16.22 12.62 4.86
CA THR A 111 -17.59 13.07 5.15
C THR A 111 -18.50 11.86 5.34
N PRO A 112 -18.98 11.59 6.59
CA PRO A 112 -18.65 12.27 7.84
C PRO A 112 -17.17 12.06 8.28
N PRO A 113 -16.63 12.91 9.17
CA PRO A 113 -15.27 12.77 9.69
C PRO A 113 -15.03 11.39 10.31
N PRO A 114 -13.78 10.88 10.32
CA PRO A 114 -13.46 9.61 10.95
C PRO A 114 -13.82 9.66 12.43
N SER A 115 -14.20 8.51 12.99
CA SER A 115 -14.52 8.41 14.42
C SER A 115 -13.33 8.89 15.27
N THR A 116 -13.58 9.84 16.16
CA THR A 116 -12.58 10.35 17.15
C THR A 116 -12.28 9.36 18.27
N LYS A 117 -12.95 8.20 18.28
CA LYS A 117 -12.66 7.13 19.24
C LYS A 117 -11.24 6.62 19.05
N PRO A 118 -10.47 6.40 20.13
CA PRO A 118 -9.12 5.89 20.03
C PRO A 118 -9.13 4.54 19.33
N LEU A 119 -8.33 4.42 18.26
CA LEU A 119 -8.08 3.14 17.60
C LEU A 119 -7.24 2.27 18.53
N LYS A 120 -7.70 1.05 18.78
CA LYS A 120 -6.95 0.05 19.55
C LYS A 120 -5.97 -0.65 18.62
N THR A 121 -4.69 -0.29 18.69
CA THR A 121 -3.66 -1.01 17.94
C THR A 121 -3.45 -2.40 18.57
N LEU A 122 -3.80 -3.45 17.82
CA LEU A 122 -3.80 -4.83 18.33
C LEU A 122 -2.44 -5.53 18.19
N SER A 123 -1.52 -4.98 17.38
CA SER A 123 -0.22 -5.61 17.17
C SER A 123 0.82 -4.58 16.72
N PHE A 124 1.98 -4.63 17.37
CA PHE A 124 3.20 -4.02 16.90
C PHE A 124 4.26 -5.12 16.79
N ARG A 125 5.01 -5.14 15.68
CA ARG A 125 6.20 -6.00 15.57
C ARG A 125 7.43 -5.16 15.93
N ILE A 126 8.07 -5.51 17.05
CA ILE A 126 9.39 -4.99 17.40
C ILE A 126 10.41 -5.99 16.82
N LEU A 127 11.34 -5.49 15.98
CA LEU A 127 12.45 -6.31 15.48
C LEU A 127 13.56 -6.34 16.55
N PRO A 128 14.05 -7.52 16.98
CA PRO A 128 15.23 -7.60 17.82
C PRO A 128 16.46 -7.18 17.02
N TYR A 129 17.33 -6.40 17.65
CA TYR A 129 18.68 -6.11 17.16
C TYR A 129 19.57 -7.35 17.25
#